data_AF-A0A523PXX1-F1
#
_entry.id   AF-A0A523PXX1-F1
#
_cell.length_a   1.000
_cell.length_b   1.000
_cell.length_c   1.000
_cell.angle_alpha   90.00
_cell.angle_beta   90.00
_cell.angle_gamma   90.00
#
_symmetry.space_group_name_H-M   'P 1'
#
loop_
_entity.id
_entity.type
_entity.pdbx_description
1 polymer ?
#
loop_
_entity_poly.entity_id
_entity_poly.type
_entity_poly.pdbx_seq_one_letter_code
_entity_poly.pdbx_strand_id
1 'polypeptide(L)'
;MPKEKSLFSNPLFYVGLVVCALFLFFLYKKRDAFSVGGKLKEIYKNLVEGINSINSLKQKKAFWFHTFVIWACYFIMTYVMFFCLKETQSITINETLLIFIFGSLGMIIPTPGGVGSYHGAIIMAFTLLGYSHIYGMAVAFLIHTFQYLLGLTTGLIGFLLLALPFSKSN
;
A
#
# COMPACT_ATOMS: atom_id res chain seq x y z
N MET A 1 -19.69 34.37 -51.36
CA MET A 1 -19.72 33.66 -50.05
C MET A 1 -19.24 32.24 -50.27
N PRO A 2 -18.21 31.76 -49.55
CA PRO A 2 -17.71 30.41 -49.72
C PRO A 2 -18.73 29.41 -49.18
N LYS A 3 -19.04 28.38 -49.97
CA LYS A 3 -19.95 27.29 -49.57
C LYS A 3 -19.31 26.53 -48.40
N GLU A 4 -19.92 26.61 -47.22
CA GLU A 4 -19.55 25.73 -46.10
C GLU A 4 -19.68 24.27 -46.58
N LYS A 5 -18.55 23.56 -46.63
CA LYS A 5 -18.56 22.13 -46.94
C LYS A 5 -19.28 21.44 -45.78
N SER A 6 -20.45 20.84 -46.05
CA SER A 6 -21.25 20.20 -45.00
C SER A 6 -20.42 19.15 -44.26
N LEU A 7 -20.49 19.16 -42.93
CA LEU A 7 -19.71 18.30 -42.04
C LEU A 7 -19.78 16.81 -42.45
N PHE A 8 -20.93 16.37 -42.97
CA PHE A 8 -21.22 15.00 -43.38
C PHE A 8 -20.61 14.57 -44.74
N SER A 9 -20.07 15.52 -45.51
CA SER A 9 -19.40 15.26 -46.78
C SER A 9 -17.88 15.05 -46.64
N ASN A 10 -17.34 15.25 -45.43
CA ASN A 10 -15.91 15.19 -45.19
C ASN A 10 -15.50 13.76 -44.78
N PRO A 11 -14.62 13.07 -45.54
CA PRO A 11 -14.19 11.70 -45.21
C PRO A 11 -13.52 11.60 -43.83
N LEU A 12 -12.94 12.70 -43.33
CA LEU A 12 -12.36 12.79 -41.98
C LEU A 12 -13.40 12.58 -40.86
N PHE A 13 -14.68 12.92 -41.09
CA PHE A 13 -15.75 12.69 -40.12
C PHE A 13 -16.00 11.19 -39.90
N TYR A 14 -16.02 10.41 -40.98
CA TYR A 14 -16.20 8.96 -40.92
C TYR A 14 -14.98 8.26 -40.31
N VAL A 15 -13.76 8.73 -40.60
CA VAL A 15 -12.54 8.24 -39.94
C VAL A 15 -12.60 8.50 -38.43
N GLY A 16 -13.02 9.71 -38.02
CA GLY A 16 -13.23 10.04 -36.61
C GLY A 16 -14.25 9.12 -35.93
N LEU A 17 -15.36 8.80 -36.61
CA LEU A 17 -16.41 7.91 -36.10
C LEU A 17 -15.91 6.47 -35.92
N VAL A 18 -15.13 5.95 -36.89
CA VAL A 18 -14.51 4.62 -36.80
C VAL A 18 -13.50 4.55 -35.67
N VAL A 19 -12.64 5.57 -35.52
CA VAL A 19 -11.67 5.64 -34.41
C VAL A 19 -12.38 5.71 -33.06
N CYS A 20 -13.47 6.48 -32.96
CA CYS A 20 -14.27 6.58 -31.75
C CYS A 20 -14.96 5.24 -31.41
N ALA A 21 -15.52 4.55 -32.42
CA ALA A 21 -16.11 3.23 -32.26
C ALA A 21 -15.08 2.17 -31.84
N LEU A 22 -13.88 2.18 -32.42
CA LEU A 22 -12.78 1.30 -32.03
C LEU A 22 -12.30 1.58 -30.60
N PHE A 23 -12.22 2.85 -30.21
CA PHE A 23 -11.86 3.25 -28.85
C PHE A 23 -12.91 2.78 -27.83
N LEU A 24 -14.19 2.99 -28.11
CA LEU A 24 -15.30 2.51 -27.27
C LEU A 24 -15.34 0.97 -27.20
N PHE A 25 -15.09 0.29 -28.31
CA PHE A 25 -14.99 -1.18 -28.35
C PHE A 25 -13.81 -1.68 -27.50
N PHE A 26 -12.67 -1.00 -27.55
CA PHE A 26 -11.50 -1.33 -26.73
C PHE A 26 -11.77 -1.13 -25.22
N LEU A 27 -12.45 -0.04 -24.84
CA LEU A 27 -12.88 0.19 -23.46
C LEU A 27 -13.90 -0.86 -23.00
N TYR A 28 -14.87 -1.23 -23.85
CA TYR A 28 -15.85 -2.27 -23.56
C TYR A 28 -15.19 -3.64 -23.35
N LYS A 29 -14.22 -4.00 -24.20
CA LYS A 29 -13.46 -5.25 -24.06
C LYS A 29 -12.58 -5.27 -22.80
N LYS A 30 -12.11 -4.11 -22.33
CA LYS A 30 -11.35 -3.98 -21.07
C LYS A 30 -12.23 -3.74 -19.84
N ARG A 31 -13.56 -3.71 -19.97
CA ARG A 31 -14.49 -3.48 -18.86
C ARG A 31 -14.24 -4.42 -17.67
N ASP A 32 -13.94 -5.68 -17.94
CA ASP A 32 -13.70 -6.67 -16.88
C ASP A 32 -12.34 -6.46 -16.19
N ALA A 33 -11.34 -5.89 -16.89
CA ALA A 33 -10.06 -5.47 -16.29
C ALA A 33 -10.20 -4.24 -15.37
N PHE A 34 -11.23 -3.42 -15.60
CA PHE A 34 -11.63 -2.29 -14.75
C PHE A 34 -12.74 -2.66 -13.74
N SER A 35 -13.21 -3.90 -13.74
CA SER A 35 -14.21 -4.36 -12.77
C SER A 35 -13.58 -4.41 -11.38
N VAL A 36 -13.84 -3.36 -10.60
CA VAL A 36 -13.49 -3.28 -9.18
C VAL A 36 -13.99 -4.52 -8.43
N GLY A 37 -15.17 -5.04 -8.82
CA GLY A 37 -15.75 -6.26 -8.25
C GLY A 37 -14.91 -7.52 -8.50
N GLY A 38 -14.30 -7.65 -9.68
CA GLY A 38 -13.40 -8.77 -9.99
C GLY A 38 -12.14 -8.77 -9.11
N LYS A 39 -11.52 -7.59 -8.96
CA LYS A 39 -10.32 -7.42 -8.10
C LYS A 39 -10.63 -7.64 -6.63
N LEU A 40 -11.77 -7.15 -6.13
CA LEU A 40 -12.20 -7.37 -4.75
C LEU A 40 -12.43 -8.85 -4.45
N LYS A 41 -13.05 -9.59 -5.38
CA LYS A 41 -13.25 -11.05 -5.24
C LYS A 41 -11.92 -11.80 -5.19
N GLU A 42 -10.96 -11.38 -6.01
CA GLU A 42 -9.61 -11.96 -6.04
C GLU A 42 -8.85 -11.68 -4.74
N ILE A 43 -8.85 -10.43 -4.25
CA ILE A 43 -8.25 -10.06 -2.95
C ILE A 43 -8.87 -10.89 -1.82
N TYR A 44 -10.20 -11.00 -1.79
CA TYR A 44 -10.90 -11.79 -0.78
C TYR A 44 -10.50 -13.27 -0.83
N LYS A 45 -10.49 -13.87 -2.03
CA LYS A 45 -10.07 -15.27 -2.21
C LYS A 45 -8.64 -15.49 -1.71
N ASN A 46 -7.71 -14.63 -2.11
CA ASN A 46 -6.31 -14.70 -1.68
C ASN A 46 -6.15 -14.54 -0.16
N LEU A 47 -6.93 -13.65 0.47
CA LEU A 47 -6.92 -13.47 1.91
C LEU A 47 -7.39 -14.75 2.65
N VAL A 48 -8.50 -15.35 2.19
CA VAL A 48 -9.03 -16.59 2.77
C VAL A 48 -8.06 -17.75 2.59
N GLU A 49 -7.46 -17.91 1.41
CA GLU A 49 -6.42 -18.91 1.16
C GLU A 49 -5.20 -18.70 2.05
N GLY A 50 -4.76 -17.44 2.22
CA GLY A 50 -3.67 -17.07 3.12
C GLY A 50 -3.97 -17.44 4.58
N ILE A 51 -5.16 -17.14 5.08
CA ILE A 51 -5.58 -17.51 6.44
C ILE A 51 -5.66 -19.03 6.58
N ASN A 52 -6.23 -19.74 5.61
CA ASN A 52 -6.32 -21.19 5.62
C ASN A 52 -4.95 -21.88 5.60
N SER A 53 -3.94 -21.26 4.97
CA SER A 53 -2.57 -21.79 4.93
C SER A 53 -1.96 -21.94 6.33
N ILE A 54 -2.36 -21.11 7.30
CA ILE A 54 -1.90 -21.17 8.70
C ILE A 54 -2.27 -22.51 9.33
N ASN A 55 -3.40 -23.12 8.92
CA ASN A 55 -3.84 -24.42 9.45
C ASN A 55 -2.92 -25.58 9.04
N SER A 56 -2.15 -25.42 7.95
CA SER A 56 -1.19 -26.41 7.46
C SER A 56 0.18 -26.35 8.14
N LEU A 57 0.43 -25.34 8.97
CA LEU A 57 1.74 -25.16 9.62
C LEU A 57 2.00 -26.21 10.70
N LYS A 58 3.22 -26.78 10.69
CA LYS A 58 3.69 -27.72 11.71
C LYS A 58 3.80 -27.07 13.10
N GLN A 59 4.21 -25.80 13.17
CA GLN A 59 4.46 -25.08 14.43
C GLN A 59 3.54 -23.86 14.61
N LYS A 60 2.23 -24.10 14.75
CA LYS A 60 1.21 -23.03 14.88
C LYS A 60 1.47 -22.08 16.05
N LYS A 61 1.93 -22.59 17.19
CA LYS A 61 2.21 -21.77 18.39
C LYS A 61 3.35 -20.77 18.14
N ALA A 62 4.44 -21.22 17.51
CA ALA A 62 5.58 -20.36 17.17
C ALA A 62 5.17 -19.28 16.17
N PHE A 63 4.36 -19.63 15.17
CA PHE A 63 3.81 -18.66 14.21
C PHE A 63 3.06 -17.53 14.93
N TRP A 64 2.07 -17.85 15.76
CA TRP A 64 1.29 -16.84 16.47
C TRP A 64 2.15 -15.99 17.41
N PHE A 65 3.08 -16.61 18.14
CA PHE A 65 4.02 -15.89 18.99
C PHE A 65 4.81 -14.85 18.20
N HIS A 66 5.44 -15.25 17.09
CA HIS A 66 6.19 -14.33 16.24
C HIS A 66 5.29 -13.26 15.61
N THR A 67 4.06 -13.60 15.20
CA THR A 67 3.10 -12.61 14.71
C THR A 67 2.85 -11.54 15.78
N PHE A 68 2.48 -11.91 17.01
CA PHE A 68 2.26 -10.93 18.07
C PHE A 68 3.50 -10.10 18.40
N VAL A 69 4.67 -10.72 18.42
CA VAL A 69 5.95 -10.00 18.66
C VAL A 69 6.20 -8.98 17.56
N ILE A 70 6.04 -9.33 16.29
CA ILE A 70 6.23 -8.41 15.16
C ILE A 70 5.28 -7.22 15.25
N TRP A 71 3.99 -7.48 15.54
CA TRP A 71 2.99 -6.42 15.71
C TRP A 71 3.32 -5.50 16.89
N ALA A 72 3.77 -6.06 18.03
CA ALA A 72 4.21 -5.28 19.17
C ALA A 72 5.45 -4.42 18.84
N CYS A 73 6.42 -4.97 18.11
CA CYS A 73 7.59 -4.22 17.65
C CYS A 73 7.20 -3.04 16.73
N TYR A 74 6.27 -3.25 15.79
CA TYR A 74 5.78 -2.16 14.93
C TYR A 74 5.02 -1.08 15.72
N PHE A 75 4.21 -1.49 16.70
CA PHE A 75 3.52 -0.56 17.59
C PHE A 75 4.52 0.26 18.42
N ILE A 76 5.49 -0.40 19.05
CA ILE A 76 6.53 0.26 19.85
C ILE A 76 7.36 1.21 18.98
N MET A 77 7.76 0.77 17.78
CA MET A 77 8.47 1.63 16.82
C MET A 77 7.67 2.89 16.51
N THR A 78 6.37 2.74 16.23
CA THR A 78 5.46 3.87 15.97
C THR A 78 5.41 4.82 17.18
N TYR A 79 5.25 4.29 18.39
CA TYR A 79 5.24 5.08 19.62
C TYR A 79 6.55 5.85 19.85
N VAL A 80 7.68 5.18 19.66
CA VAL A 80 9.01 5.75 19.88
C VAL A 80 9.29 6.91 18.91
N MET A 81 8.79 6.83 17.68
CA MET A 81 8.99 7.88 16.66
C MET A 81 8.34 9.21 17.06
N PHE A 82 7.33 9.22 17.92
CA PHE A 82 6.73 10.48 18.40
C PHE A 82 7.65 11.28 19.31
N PHE A 83 8.66 10.66 19.93
CA PHE A 83 9.63 11.39 20.75
C PHE A 83 10.64 12.18 19.92
N CYS A 84 10.72 11.94 18.60
CA CYS A 84 11.60 12.65 17.69
C CYS A 84 11.18 14.11 17.42
N LEU A 85 9.89 14.46 17.61
CA LEU A 85 9.40 15.83 17.48
C LEU A 85 8.76 16.29 18.79
N LYS A 86 9.07 17.51 19.20
CA LYS A 86 8.57 18.08 20.47
C LYS A 86 7.04 18.15 20.50
N GLU A 87 6.43 18.36 19.34
CA GLU A 87 5.00 18.56 19.17
C GLU A 87 4.21 17.26 19.22
N THR A 88 4.85 16.12 18.93
CA THR A 88 4.21 14.79 18.98
C THR A 88 4.49 14.03 20.26
N GLN A 89 5.36 14.54 21.14
CA GLN A 89 5.66 13.94 22.45
C GLN A 89 4.45 13.82 23.40
N SER A 90 3.41 14.62 23.18
CA SER A 90 2.18 14.59 23.98
C SER A 90 1.22 13.45 23.59
N ILE A 91 1.48 12.75 22.48
CA ILE A 91 0.64 11.66 21.99
C ILE A 91 0.68 10.49 22.96
N THR A 92 -0.49 10.09 23.43
CA THR A 92 -0.67 8.99 24.38
C THR A 92 -0.58 7.62 23.69
N ILE A 93 -0.43 6.56 24.49
CA ILE A 93 -0.43 5.17 24.02
C ILE A 93 -1.76 4.82 23.31
N ASN A 94 -2.90 5.35 23.78
CA ASN A 94 -4.21 5.09 23.19
C ASN A 94 -4.34 5.75 21.81
N GLU A 95 -3.87 6.99 21.68
CA GLU A 95 -3.81 7.71 20.40
C GLU A 95 -2.84 7.04 19.43
N THR A 96 -1.72 6.52 19.94
CA THR A 96 -0.77 5.72 19.19
C THR A 96 -1.41 4.47 18.61
N LEU A 97 -2.27 3.78 19.37
CA LEU A 97 -2.99 2.60 18.90
C LEU A 97 -3.92 2.96 17.73
N LEU A 98 -4.61 4.10 17.82
CA LEU A 98 -5.45 4.58 16.72
C LEU A 98 -4.59 4.88 15.47
N ILE A 99 -3.51 5.65 15.63
CA ILE A 99 -2.60 6.00 14.54
C ILE A 99 -2.03 4.72 13.88
N PHE A 100 -1.64 3.75 14.70
CA PHE A 100 -1.10 2.48 14.25
C PHE A 100 -2.12 1.63 13.47
N ILE A 101 -3.38 1.58 13.90
CA ILE A 101 -4.47 0.91 13.18
C ILE A 101 -4.70 1.57 11.83
N PHE A 102 -4.79 2.90 11.78
CA PHE A 102 -4.95 3.65 10.52
C PHE A 102 -3.77 3.39 9.56
N GLY A 103 -2.54 3.48 10.05
CA GLY A 103 -1.34 3.16 9.26
C GLY A 103 -1.38 1.73 8.71
N SER A 104 -1.77 0.76 9.53
CA SER A 104 -1.91 -0.64 9.12
C SER A 104 -2.95 -0.82 8.01
N LEU A 105 -4.09 -0.14 8.10
CA LEU A 105 -5.10 -0.12 7.03
C LEU A 105 -4.57 0.55 5.75
N GLY A 106 -3.81 1.64 5.89
CA GLY A 106 -3.16 2.32 4.77
C GLY A 106 -2.18 1.42 4.00
N MET A 107 -1.47 0.51 4.69
CA MET A 107 -0.57 -0.46 4.05
C MET A 107 -1.30 -1.58 3.29
N ILE A 108 -2.54 -1.90 3.67
CA ILE A 108 -3.33 -2.94 2.99
C ILE A 108 -3.78 -2.48 1.59
N ILE A 109 -3.88 -1.16 1.38
CA ILE A 109 -4.26 -0.58 0.08
C ILE A 109 -3.14 -0.89 -0.94
N PRO A 110 -3.47 -1.48 -2.11
CA PRO A 110 -2.50 -1.98 -3.09
C PRO A 110 -1.81 -0.84 -3.84
N THR A 111 -0.93 -0.13 -3.13
CA THR A 111 -0.05 0.92 -3.64
C THR A 111 1.40 0.44 -3.54
N PRO A 112 2.31 0.84 -4.44
CA PRO A 112 3.70 0.40 -4.42
C PRO A 112 4.34 0.65 -3.05
N GLY A 113 4.55 -0.44 -2.31
CA GLY A 113 5.07 -0.43 -0.94
C GLY A 113 4.26 0.43 0.05
N GLY A 114 2.97 0.65 -0.18
CA GLY A 114 2.11 1.44 0.72
C GLY A 114 2.35 2.96 0.69
N VAL A 115 3.24 3.44 -0.19
CA VAL A 115 3.53 4.87 -0.31
C VAL A 115 2.28 5.63 -0.78
N GLY A 116 2.02 6.79 -0.18
CA GLY A 116 0.78 7.55 -0.37
C GLY A 116 -0.36 7.09 0.53
N SER A 117 -0.81 5.83 0.41
CA SER A 117 -1.92 5.28 1.21
C SER A 117 -1.62 5.29 2.71
N TYR A 118 -0.42 4.83 3.10
CA TYR A 118 0.04 4.88 4.49
C TYR A 118 0.11 6.32 5.02
N HIS A 119 0.72 7.21 4.23
CA HIS A 119 0.90 8.62 4.62
C HIS A 119 -0.45 9.32 4.81
N GLY A 120 -1.37 9.13 3.87
CA GLY A 120 -2.73 9.64 3.96
C GLY A 120 -3.48 9.11 5.19
N ALA A 121 -3.33 7.83 5.51
CA ALA A 121 -3.98 7.23 6.67
C ALA A 121 -3.47 7.80 8.00
N ILE A 122 -2.16 7.99 8.14
CA ILE A 122 -1.56 8.61 9.33
C ILE A 122 -1.98 10.09 9.44
N ILE A 123 -1.98 10.83 8.34
CA ILE A 123 -2.47 12.23 8.32
C ILE A 123 -3.93 12.31 8.76
N MET A 124 -4.78 11.40 8.27
CA MET A 124 -6.18 11.31 8.70
C MET A 124 -6.30 11.00 10.20
N ALA A 125 -5.52 10.05 10.72
CA ALA A 125 -5.52 9.73 12.15
C ALA A 125 -5.13 10.94 13.02
N PHE A 126 -4.08 11.67 12.64
CA PHE A 126 -3.66 12.89 13.33
C PHE A 126 -4.75 13.96 13.31
N THR A 127 -5.37 14.17 12.14
CA THR A 127 -6.44 15.17 11.98
C THR A 127 -7.67 14.78 12.82
N LEU A 128 -8.02 13.49 12.87
CA LEU A 128 -9.13 12.98 13.68
C LEU A 128 -8.91 13.18 15.17
N LEU A 129 -7.66 13.06 15.63
CA LEU A 129 -7.25 13.30 17.01
C LEU A 129 -7.07 14.79 17.34
N GLY A 130 -7.29 15.70 16.38
CA GLY A 130 -7.17 17.14 16.59
C GLY A 130 -5.74 17.69 16.49
N TYR A 131 -4.77 16.88 16.04
CA TYR A 131 -3.41 17.32 15.78
C TYR A 131 -3.26 17.92 14.37
N SER A 132 -2.22 18.73 14.16
CA SER A 132 -1.92 19.29 12.84
C SER A 132 -1.53 18.19 11.84
N HIS A 133 -2.13 18.27 10.64
CA HIS A 133 -1.80 17.41 9.50
C HIS A 133 -0.32 17.46 9.11
N ILE A 134 0.37 18.59 9.37
CA ILE A 134 1.80 18.76 9.09
C ILE A 134 2.63 17.79 9.93
N TYR A 135 2.31 17.65 11.23
CA TYR A 135 2.99 16.70 12.11
C TYR A 135 2.64 15.25 11.74
N GLY A 136 1.41 14.98 11.34
CA GLY A 136 1.01 13.68 10.82
C GLY A 136 1.81 13.27 9.58
N MET A 137 2.03 14.21 8.64
CA MET A 137 2.86 13.99 7.46
C MET A 137 4.33 13.74 7.83
N ALA A 138 4.89 14.56 8.72
CA ALA A 138 6.28 14.43 9.16
C ALA A 138 6.54 13.07 9.85
N VAL A 139 5.63 12.65 10.74
CA VAL A 139 5.74 11.37 11.44
C VAL A 139 5.52 10.19 10.49
N ALA A 140 4.55 10.26 9.58
CA ALA A 140 4.35 9.23 8.57
C ALA A 140 5.62 9.02 7.73
N PHE A 141 6.28 10.11 7.35
CA PHE A 141 7.54 10.05 6.61
C PHE A 141 8.67 9.44 7.44
N LEU A 142 8.82 9.84 8.70
CA LEU A 142 9.80 9.26 9.62
C LEU A 142 9.62 7.74 9.78
N ILE A 143 8.44 7.30 10.21
CA ILE A 143 8.15 5.89 10.46
C ILE A 143 8.42 5.07 9.19
N HIS A 144 7.85 5.51 8.06
CA HIS A 144 7.95 4.75 6.83
C HIS A 144 9.39 4.68 6.30
N THR A 145 10.15 5.78 6.38
CA THR A 145 11.55 5.82 5.95
C THR A 145 12.42 4.86 6.77
N PHE A 146 12.30 4.86 8.09
CA PHE A 146 13.06 3.95 8.95
C PHE A 146 12.66 2.48 8.71
N GLN A 147 11.37 2.22 8.49
CA GLN A 147 10.90 0.88 8.13
C GLN A 147 11.50 0.39 6.80
N TYR A 148 11.56 1.25 5.78
CA TYR A 148 12.22 0.93 4.52
C TYR A 148 13.73 0.73 4.67
N LEU A 149 14.39 1.59 5.42
CA LEU A 149 15.84 1.49 5.63
C LEU A 149 16.20 0.19 6.34
N LEU A 150 15.44 -0.19 7.38
CA LEU A 150 15.59 -1.47 8.05
C LEU A 150 15.38 -2.63 7.07
N GLY A 151 14.31 -2.61 6.26
CA GLY A 151 14.03 -3.65 5.27
C GLY A 151 15.12 -3.77 4.21
N LEU A 152 15.63 -2.64 3.71
CA LEU A 152 16.70 -2.59 2.71
C LEU A 152 18.02 -3.13 3.27
N THR A 153 18.41 -2.68 4.47
CA THR A 153 19.66 -3.08 5.11
C THR A 153 19.67 -4.56 5.48
N THR A 154 18.61 -5.05 6.15
CA THR A 154 18.48 -6.46 6.51
C THR A 154 18.36 -7.35 5.27
N GLY A 155 17.62 -6.91 4.25
CA GLY A 155 17.53 -7.59 2.96
C GLY A 155 18.88 -7.69 2.26
N LEU A 156 19.66 -6.60 2.24
CA LEU A 156 21.01 -6.59 1.67
C LEU A 156 21.95 -7.54 2.42
N ILE A 157 21.93 -7.53 3.76
CA ILE A 157 22.73 -8.46 4.58
C ILE A 157 22.34 -9.91 4.25
N GLY A 158 21.05 -10.22 4.20
CA GLY A 158 20.58 -11.56 3.84
C GLY A 158 21.02 -11.98 2.44
N PHE A 159 20.93 -11.08 1.46
CA PHE A 159 21.41 -11.31 0.10
C PHE A 159 22.91 -11.62 0.06
N LEU A 160 23.74 -10.81 0.74
CA LEU A 160 25.18 -11.00 0.80
C LEU A 160 25.54 -12.33 1.48
N LEU A 161 24.88 -12.67 2.59
CA LEU A 161 25.10 -13.94 3.29
C LEU A 161 24.76 -15.17 2.43
N LEU A 162 23.72 -15.06 1.59
CA LEU A 162 23.36 -16.13 0.65
C LEU A 162 24.27 -16.19 -0.58
N ALA A 163 24.80 -15.04 -1.03
CA ALA A 163 25.69 -14.95 -2.18
C ALA A 163 27.12 -15.41 -1.86
N LEU A 164 27.52 -15.42 -0.58
CA LEU A 164 28.78 -16.02 -0.17
C LEU A 164 28.71 -17.55 -0.34
N PRO A 165 29.71 -18.18 -1.00
CA PRO A 165 29.73 -19.62 -1.11
C PRO A 165 29.85 -20.21 0.29
N PHE A 166 28.80 -20.89 0.75
CA PHE A 166 28.90 -21.77 1.89
C PHE A 166 29.88 -22.88 1.52
N SER A 167 31.14 -22.72 1.93
CA SER A 167 32.10 -23.81 1.89
C SER A 167 31.49 -24.95 2.70
N LYS A 168 31.09 -26.02 2.03
CA LYS A 168 30.72 -27.27 2.69
C LYS A 168 31.96 -27.74 3.45
N SER A 169 31.99 -27.48 4.76
CA SER A 169 32.81 -28.29 5.64
C SER A 169 32.19 -29.69 5.62
N ASN A 170 32.89 -30.62 4.99
CA ASN A 170 32.70 -32.05 5.21
C ASN A 170 33.01 -32.39 6.68
#